data_AF-A0A7X7X3F0-F1
#
_entry.id   AF-A0A7X7X3F0-F1
#
_cell.length_a   1.000
_cell.length_b   1.000
_cell.length_c   1.000
_cell.angle_alpha   90.00
_cell.angle_beta   90.00
_cell.angle_gamma   90.00
#
_symmetry.space_group_name_H-M   'P 1'
#
loop_
_entity.id
_entity.type
_entity.pdbx_description
1 polymer ?
#
loop_
_entity_poly.entity_id
_entity_poly.type
_entity_poly.pdbx_seq_one_letter_code
_entity_poly.pdbx_strand_id
1 'polypeptide(L)'
;MKEHLSPQDLRPLTASQKEMLRSLWRPAINDMAVASICTNVETDEYEDIEFVVGQVLINDLGRTPRIVLRRLRLMEDPMEQEEDIAPETGGDNDALMDAQAGDEGDEYDEDFDCLYIEPEEFFNLEDCLPLLSIGQMIDYIRKSKFGQRGYKLIIPPEESKLFEQSMFRLEDSDGEGYENQELCDLLWDIFKTYVLGVL
;
A
#
# COMPACT_ATOMS: atom_id res chain seq x y z
N MET A 1 6.05 0.22 21.45
CA MET A 1 4.64 -0.11 21.19
C MET A 1 4.49 -0.26 19.69
N LYS A 2 3.77 -1.27 19.23
CA LYS A 2 3.50 -1.45 17.81
C LYS A 2 2.63 -0.30 17.29
N GLU A 3 3.05 0.34 16.18
CA GLU A 3 2.33 1.49 15.61
C GLU A 3 1.41 1.10 14.44
N HIS A 4 1.73 -0.03 13.79
CA HIS A 4 1.06 -0.56 12.60
C HIS A 4 0.83 -2.07 12.77
N LEU A 5 -0.16 -2.62 12.08
CA LEU A 5 -0.30 -4.07 11.97
C LEU A 5 0.95 -4.69 11.35
N SER A 6 1.23 -5.93 11.71
CA SER A 6 2.25 -6.78 11.10
C SER A 6 1.59 -7.82 10.20
N PRO A 7 2.33 -8.44 9.26
CA PRO A 7 1.78 -9.54 8.46
C PRO A 7 1.24 -10.69 9.31
N GLN A 8 1.82 -10.92 10.49
CA GLN A 8 1.39 -11.96 11.41
C GLN A 8 -0.03 -11.73 11.93
N ASP A 9 -0.47 -10.48 12.05
CA ASP A 9 -1.84 -10.15 12.48
C ASP A 9 -2.88 -10.42 11.39
N LEU A 10 -2.44 -10.42 10.13
CA LEU A 10 -3.30 -10.64 8.96
C LEU A 10 -3.41 -12.12 8.58
N ARG A 11 -2.43 -12.95 8.98
CA ARG A 11 -2.43 -14.40 8.71
C ARG A 11 -3.68 -15.14 9.20
N PRO A 12 -4.22 -14.88 10.41
CA PRO A 12 -5.42 -15.56 10.90
C PRO A 12 -6.70 -15.17 10.16
N LEU A 13 -6.67 -14.13 9.32
CA LEU A 13 -7.86 -13.66 8.60
C LEU A 13 -8.30 -14.66 7.52
N THR A 14 -9.60 -14.86 7.41
CA THR A 14 -10.21 -15.63 6.32
C THR A 14 -10.11 -14.87 4.99
N ALA A 15 -10.30 -15.58 3.86
CA ALA A 15 -10.30 -14.97 2.54
C ALA A 15 -11.33 -13.82 2.41
N SER A 16 -12.53 -13.99 2.96
CA SER A 16 -13.57 -12.96 2.94
C SER A 16 -13.21 -11.74 3.79
N GLN A 17 -12.53 -11.93 4.92
CA GLN A 17 -12.05 -10.83 5.75
C GLN A 17 -10.92 -10.05 5.06
N LYS A 18 -10.00 -10.75 4.38
CA LYS A 18 -8.96 -10.13 3.56
C LYS A 18 -9.56 -9.33 2.40
N GLU A 19 -10.57 -9.87 1.73
CA GLU A 19 -11.31 -9.16 0.68
C GLU A 19 -12.01 -7.91 1.21
N MET A 20 -12.70 -8.02 2.35
CA MET A 20 -13.34 -6.88 3.00
C MET A 20 -12.31 -5.82 3.41
N LEU A 21 -11.19 -6.22 4.00
CA LEU A 21 -10.09 -5.32 4.36
C LEU A 21 -9.56 -4.57 3.13
N ARG A 22 -9.32 -5.27 2.01
CA ARG A 22 -8.94 -4.65 0.73
C ARG A 22 -9.99 -3.65 0.24
N SER A 23 -11.26 -3.99 0.29
CA SER A 23 -12.35 -3.11 -0.17
C SER A 23 -12.48 -1.81 0.64
N LEU A 24 -12.11 -1.86 1.92
CA LEU A 24 -12.13 -0.70 2.81
C LEU A 24 -10.90 0.19 2.63
N TRP A 25 -9.80 -0.39 2.17
CA TRP A 25 -8.54 0.30 2.00
C TRP A 25 -8.56 1.22 0.77
N ARG A 26 -8.14 2.46 0.99
CA ARG A 26 -7.85 3.41 -0.07
C ARG A 26 -6.36 3.74 0.01
N PRO A 27 -5.51 3.04 -0.76
CA PRO A 27 -4.06 3.22 -0.70
C PRO A 27 -3.67 4.68 -0.86
N ALA A 28 -2.82 5.16 0.02
CA ALA A 28 -2.20 6.48 -0.03
C ALA A 28 -0.68 6.37 0.02
N ILE A 29 0.01 7.42 -0.43
CA ILE A 29 1.47 7.50 -0.32
C ILE A 29 1.85 7.45 1.17
N ASN A 30 2.90 6.68 1.48
CA ASN A 30 3.42 6.35 2.80
C ASN A 30 2.57 5.36 3.63
N ASP A 31 1.52 4.77 3.06
CA ASP A 31 0.86 3.63 3.71
C ASP A 31 1.82 2.43 3.76
N MET A 32 1.82 1.71 4.89
CA MET A 32 2.45 0.39 4.96
C MET A 32 1.50 -0.68 4.42
N ALA A 33 2.05 -1.62 3.66
CA ALA A 33 1.30 -2.73 3.08
C ALA A 33 2.16 -3.99 3.03
N VAL A 34 1.49 -5.12 2.83
CA VAL A 34 2.12 -6.41 2.55
C VAL A 34 1.56 -6.94 1.24
N ALA A 35 2.44 -7.39 0.35
CA ALA A 35 2.08 -8.12 -0.87
C ALA A 35 2.34 -9.61 -0.65
N SER A 36 1.39 -10.48 -0.99
CA SER A 36 1.59 -11.93 -0.95
C SER A 36 1.89 -12.43 -2.37
N ILE A 37 3.13 -12.82 -2.62
CA ILE A 37 3.61 -13.24 -3.94
C ILE A 37 3.70 -14.76 -3.99
N CYS A 38 3.09 -15.37 -5.01
CA CYS A 38 3.21 -16.81 -5.21
C CYS A 38 4.63 -17.14 -5.67
N THR A 39 5.36 -17.89 -4.85
CA THR A 39 6.73 -18.35 -5.16
C THR A 39 6.72 -19.73 -5.79
N ASN A 40 5.74 -20.58 -5.44
CA ASN A 40 5.56 -21.90 -6.05
C ASN A 40 4.08 -22.27 -6.18
N VAL A 41 3.62 -22.36 -7.43
CA VAL A 41 2.22 -22.67 -7.77
C VAL A 41 1.87 -24.14 -7.51
N GLU A 42 2.82 -25.06 -7.61
CA GLU A 42 2.55 -26.50 -7.43
C GLU A 42 2.33 -26.87 -5.96
N THR A 43 3.02 -26.17 -5.06
CA THR A 43 2.95 -26.37 -3.60
C THR A 43 2.05 -25.35 -2.90
N ASP A 44 1.50 -24.37 -3.63
CA ASP A 44 0.70 -23.26 -3.12
C ASP A 44 1.46 -22.43 -2.06
N GLU A 45 2.75 -22.17 -2.30
CA GLU A 45 3.61 -21.40 -1.41
C GLU A 45 3.64 -19.92 -1.81
N TYR A 46 3.50 -19.05 -0.79
CA TYR A 46 3.50 -17.60 -0.93
C TYR A 46 4.52 -16.97 0.01
N GLU A 47 5.13 -15.88 -0.46
CA GLU A 47 6.01 -15.03 0.33
C GLU A 47 5.34 -13.68 0.58
N ASP A 48 5.39 -13.22 1.84
CA ASP A 48 4.85 -11.94 2.27
C ASP A 48 5.96 -10.88 2.19
N ILE A 49 5.84 -9.90 1.29
CA ILE A 49 6.77 -8.77 1.16
C ILE A 49 6.15 -7.53 1.79
N GLU A 50 6.76 -7.04 2.87
CA GLU A 50 6.39 -5.77 3.50
C GLU A 50 6.98 -4.58 2.74
N PHE A 51 6.16 -3.57 2.47
CA PHE A 51 6.61 -2.38 1.76
C PHE A 51 5.83 -1.12 2.17
N VAL A 52 6.41 0.04 1.85
CA VAL A 52 5.75 1.34 1.97
C VAL A 52 5.28 1.77 0.58
N VAL A 53 4.05 2.25 0.45
CA VAL A 53 3.50 2.73 -0.82
C VAL A 53 4.18 4.05 -1.19
N GLY A 54 4.93 4.06 -2.29
CA GLY A 54 5.54 5.27 -2.85
C GLY A 54 4.64 5.97 -3.87
N GLN A 55 3.90 5.19 -4.65
CA GLN A 55 2.99 5.72 -5.67
C GLN A 55 1.78 4.80 -5.86
N VAL A 56 0.64 5.40 -6.18
CA VAL A 56 -0.58 4.68 -6.57
C VAL A 56 -0.86 4.97 -8.04
N LEU A 57 -0.78 3.94 -8.87
CA LEU A 57 -1.01 4.00 -10.31
C LEU A 57 -2.39 3.43 -10.62
N ILE A 58 -3.19 4.17 -11.37
CA ILE A 58 -4.50 3.73 -11.84
C ILE A 58 -4.39 3.51 -13.33
N ASN A 59 -4.53 2.26 -13.76
CA ASN A 59 -4.60 1.89 -15.17
C ASN A 59 -6.08 1.75 -15.57
N ASP A 60 -6.57 2.71 -16.34
CA ASP A 60 -7.96 2.82 -16.81
C ASP A 60 -8.16 2.36 -18.26
N LEU A 61 -7.12 1.80 -18.90
CA LEU A 61 -7.15 1.36 -20.30
C LEU A 61 -8.02 0.11 -20.55
N GLY A 62 -8.57 -0.51 -19.50
CA GLY A 62 -9.41 -1.70 -19.55
C GLY A 62 -10.89 -1.47 -19.20
N ARG A 63 -11.71 -2.53 -19.27
CA ARG A 63 -13.13 -2.49 -18.84
C ARG A 63 -13.30 -2.20 -17.34
N THR A 64 -12.28 -2.50 -16.54
CA THR A 64 -12.25 -2.27 -15.09
C THR A 64 -10.93 -1.62 -14.73
N PRO A 65 -10.93 -0.52 -13.96
CA PRO A 65 -9.70 0.15 -13.55
C PRO A 65 -8.87 -0.79 -12.67
N ARG A 66 -7.59 -0.94 -12.99
CA ARG A 66 -6.65 -1.72 -12.17
C ARG A 66 -5.78 -0.76 -11.37
N ILE A 67 -5.65 -1.03 -10.07
CA ILE A 67 -4.80 -0.25 -9.17
C ILE A 67 -3.50 -1.01 -8.95
N VAL A 68 -2.39 -0.36 -9.24
CA VAL A 68 -1.04 -0.88 -9.04
C VAL A 68 -0.32 0.02 -8.03
N LEU A 69 0.30 -0.58 -7.04
CA LEU A 69 1.07 0.10 -6.00
C LEU A 69 2.55 -0.03 -6.32
N ARG A 70 3.26 1.11 -6.32
CA ARG A 70 4.71 1.13 -6.42
C ARG A 70 5.31 1.26 -5.04
N ARG A 71 6.29 0.43 -4.72
CA ARG A 71 7.07 0.55 -3.48
C ARG A 71 7.85 1.87 -3.42
N LEU A 72 7.88 2.50 -2.25
CA LEU A 72 8.70 3.66 -1.99
C LEU A 72 10.18 3.24 -1.98
N ARG A 73 10.99 3.85 -2.84
CA ARG A 73 12.44 3.76 -2.80
C ARG A 73 13.01 4.95 -2.04
N LEU A 74 13.92 4.69 -1.11
CA LEU A 74 14.89 5.69 -0.67
C LEU A 74 15.89 5.79 -1.82
N MET A 75 15.89 6.89 -2.57
CA MET A 75 16.82 7.09 -3.69
C MET A 75 18.26 6.75 -3.27
N GLU A 76 18.89 5.79 -3.93
CA GLU A 76 20.35 5.77 -4.07
C GLU A 76 20.68 6.47 -5.39
N ASP A 77 21.32 7.63 -5.26
CA ASP A 77 21.92 8.53 -6.26
C ASP A 77 21.06 9.07 -7.42
N PRO A 78 21.24 10.36 -7.77
CA PRO A 78 20.67 10.93 -8.97
C PRO A 78 21.41 10.36 -10.18
N MET A 79 20.89 9.28 -10.76
CA MET A 79 21.17 8.99 -12.17
C MET A 79 20.55 10.11 -12.99
N GLU A 80 21.42 11.06 -13.34
CA GLU A 80 21.45 11.85 -14.57
C GLU A 80 20.05 12.27 -15.06
N GLN A 81 19.64 13.47 -14.62
CA GLN A 81 18.81 14.31 -15.48
C GLN A 81 19.58 14.51 -16.78
N GLU A 82 19.32 13.67 -17.78
CA GLU A 82 19.66 14.03 -19.15
C GLU A 82 18.89 15.30 -19.46
N GLU A 83 19.69 16.34 -19.67
CA GLU A 83 19.24 17.68 -19.97
C GLU A 83 18.32 17.64 -21.19
N ASP A 84 17.15 18.23 -20.99
CA ASP A 84 16.17 18.60 -21.99
C ASP A 84 16.82 19.61 -22.95
N ILE A 85 17.62 19.15 -23.92
CA ILE A 85 18.15 20.00 -24.99
C ILE A 85 17.12 20.04 -26.12
N ALA A 86 16.16 20.94 -25.97
CA ALA A 86 15.34 21.40 -27.10
C ALA A 86 16.26 21.99 -28.19
N PRO A 87 16.21 21.52 -29.45
CA PRO A 87 16.93 22.20 -30.52
C PRO A 87 16.15 23.45 -30.93
N GLU A 88 16.72 24.62 -30.65
CA GLU A 88 16.23 25.89 -31.19
C GLU A 88 16.29 25.88 -32.72
N THR A 89 15.15 26.20 -33.32
CA THR A 89 14.99 26.52 -34.74
C THR A 89 15.82 27.73 -35.17
N GLY A 90 16.61 27.57 -36.24
CA GLY A 90 16.89 28.64 -37.20
C GLY A 90 18.34 28.78 -37.68
N GLY A 91 18.60 28.45 -38.95
CA GLY A 91 19.80 28.91 -39.66
C GLY A 91 20.14 28.11 -40.93
N ASP A 92 19.68 28.60 -42.08
CA ASP A 92 20.04 28.15 -43.44
C ASP A 92 21.55 27.95 -43.65
N ASN A 93 21.93 26.82 -44.27
CA ASN A 93 22.81 26.86 -45.45
C ASN A 93 22.77 25.56 -46.27
N ASP A 94 22.53 25.78 -47.55
CA ASP A 94 22.36 24.84 -48.66
C ASP A 94 23.73 24.46 -49.25
N ALA A 95 24.01 23.16 -49.42
CA ALA A 95 25.04 22.66 -50.36
C ALA A 95 24.89 21.15 -50.65
N LEU A 96 24.25 20.91 -51.81
CA LEU A 96 24.03 19.69 -52.60
C LEU A 96 25.22 18.75 -52.86
N MET A 97 24.95 17.43 -52.86
CA MET A 97 25.32 16.35 -53.84
C MET A 97 25.46 14.99 -53.13
N ASP A 98 25.14 13.81 -53.64
CA ASP A 98 24.26 13.26 -54.68
C ASP A 98 24.32 11.72 -54.51
N ALA A 99 23.18 11.05 -54.72
CA ALA A 99 22.94 9.63 -55.04
C ALA A 99 23.75 8.50 -54.35
N GLN A 100 23.01 7.61 -53.66
CA GLN A 100 22.81 6.24 -54.15
C GLN A 100 21.58 5.57 -53.51
N ALA A 101 20.78 4.96 -54.37
CA ALA A 101 19.50 4.33 -54.08
C ALA A 101 19.65 2.89 -53.58
N GLY A 102 18.70 2.47 -52.72
CA GLY A 102 18.33 1.09 -52.49
C GLY A 102 18.43 0.67 -51.03
N ASP A 103 17.32 0.66 -50.30
CA ASP A 103 16.58 -0.58 -50.01
C ASP A 103 15.28 -0.24 -49.27
N GLU A 104 14.20 -0.92 -49.62
CA GLU A 104 12.90 -0.83 -48.97
C GLU A 104 12.92 -1.68 -47.69
N GLY A 105 12.68 -1.07 -46.54
CA GLY A 105 12.52 -1.79 -45.28
C GLY A 105 12.04 -0.84 -44.20
N ASP A 106 10.72 -0.73 -44.06
CA ASP A 106 10.03 0.14 -43.11
C ASP A 106 10.66 0.09 -41.70
N GLU A 107 11.03 1.28 -41.23
CA GLU A 107 11.32 1.63 -39.85
C GLU A 107 10.16 1.19 -38.94
N TYR A 108 10.39 0.15 -38.15
CA TYR A 108 9.79 0.02 -36.84
C TYR A 108 10.92 -0.32 -35.87
N ASP A 109 11.78 0.66 -35.61
CA ASP A 109 12.45 0.77 -34.31
C ASP A 109 11.36 1.10 -33.29
N GLU A 110 10.56 0.09 -32.94
CA GLU A 110 9.93 0.07 -31.62
C GLU A 110 11.09 -0.14 -30.66
N ASP A 111 11.67 0.98 -30.19
CA ASP A 111 12.40 1.06 -28.94
C ASP A 111 11.45 0.56 -27.85
N PHE A 112 11.34 -0.75 -27.75
CA PHE A 112 10.77 -1.43 -26.61
C PHE A 112 11.81 -1.24 -25.52
N ASP A 113 11.76 -0.07 -24.88
CA ASP A 113 12.36 0.19 -23.59
C ASP A 113 11.75 -0.82 -22.62
N CYS A 114 12.29 -2.04 -22.65
CA CYS A 114 12.24 -2.97 -21.55
C CYS A 114 13.03 -2.31 -20.41
N LEU A 115 12.45 -1.25 -19.83
CA LEU A 115 12.81 -0.76 -18.52
C LEU A 115 12.88 -2.02 -17.65
N TYR A 116 14.07 -2.32 -17.14
CA TYR A 116 14.25 -3.42 -16.22
C TYR A 116 13.37 -3.14 -15.00
N ILE A 117 12.21 -3.80 -14.96
CA ILE A 117 11.33 -3.76 -13.80
C ILE A 117 11.92 -4.77 -12.83
N GLU A 118 12.54 -4.28 -11.77
CA GLU A 118 12.98 -5.13 -10.67
C GLU A 118 11.76 -5.91 -10.15
N PRO A 119 11.84 -7.25 -9.99
CA PRO A 119 10.68 -8.14 -9.76
C PRO A 119 9.78 -7.83 -8.54
N GLU A 120 10.03 -6.78 -7.78
CA GLU A 120 9.37 -6.46 -6.50
C GLU A 120 9.06 -4.96 -6.35
N GLU A 121 9.02 -4.21 -7.47
CA GLU A 121 8.76 -2.77 -7.42
C GLU A 121 7.27 -2.42 -7.49
N PHE A 122 6.49 -3.23 -8.21
CA PHE A 122 5.08 -2.97 -8.49
C PHE A 122 4.21 -4.15 -8.04
N PHE A 123 3.13 -3.84 -7.33
CA PHE A 123 2.20 -4.84 -6.80
C PHE A 123 0.77 -4.49 -7.20
N ASN A 124 0.00 -5.48 -7.65
CA ASN A 124 -1.44 -5.28 -7.86
C ASN A 124 -2.13 -5.12 -6.50
N LEU A 125 -3.10 -4.22 -6.40
CA LEU A 125 -3.88 -4.03 -5.17
C LEU A 125 -4.59 -5.33 -4.72
N GLU A 126 -4.98 -6.17 -5.66
CA GLU A 126 -5.64 -7.46 -5.39
C GLU A 126 -4.75 -8.41 -4.57
N ASP A 127 -3.43 -8.31 -4.72
CA ASP A 127 -2.44 -9.15 -4.04
C ASP A 127 -1.91 -8.49 -2.75
N CYS A 128 -2.40 -7.30 -2.41
CA CYS A 128 -1.92 -6.49 -1.29
C CYS A 128 -2.94 -6.41 -0.14
N LEU A 129 -2.44 -6.29 1.09
CA LEU A 129 -3.24 -5.93 2.26
C LEU A 129 -2.61 -4.75 3.00
N PRO A 130 -3.42 -3.83 3.56
CA PRO A 130 -2.90 -2.73 4.35
C PRO A 130 -2.37 -3.20 5.70
N LEU A 131 -1.21 -2.70 6.10
CA LEU A 131 -0.71 -2.77 7.46
C LEU A 131 -1.18 -1.52 8.21
N LEU A 132 -2.44 -1.54 8.62
CA LEU A 132 -3.12 -0.36 9.17
C LEU A 132 -2.38 0.22 10.39
N SER A 133 -2.18 1.54 10.37
CA SER A 133 -1.73 2.30 11.53
C SER A 133 -2.82 2.44 12.58
N ILE A 134 -2.42 2.78 13.82
CA ILE A 134 -3.34 3.17 14.91
C ILE A 134 -4.36 4.23 14.44
N GLY A 135 -3.90 5.26 13.72
CA GLY A 135 -4.75 6.34 13.24
C GLY A 135 -5.80 5.87 12.24
N GLN A 136 -5.41 5.00 11.30
CA GLN A 136 -6.35 4.41 10.33
C GLN A 136 -7.39 3.53 11.03
N MET A 137 -6.97 2.68 11.97
CA MET A 137 -7.91 1.83 12.72
C MET A 137 -8.92 2.66 13.53
N ILE A 138 -8.47 3.72 14.21
CA ILE A 138 -9.35 4.66 14.93
C ILE A 138 -10.42 5.27 14.00
N ASP A 139 -10.02 5.69 12.78
CA ASP A 139 -10.94 6.29 11.81
C ASP A 139 -11.97 5.28 11.30
N TYR A 140 -11.55 4.05 11.00
CA TYR A 140 -12.48 2.98 10.60
C TYR A 140 -13.45 2.61 11.74
N ILE A 141 -12.95 2.45 12.97
CA ILE A 141 -13.78 2.15 14.14
C ILE A 141 -14.79 3.27 14.38
N ARG A 142 -14.37 4.53 14.27
CA ARG A 142 -15.27 5.70 14.40
C ARG A 142 -16.42 5.68 13.39
N LYS A 143 -16.19 5.20 12.18
CA LYS A 143 -17.20 5.08 11.11
C LYS A 143 -18.07 3.82 11.25
N SER A 144 -17.66 2.86 12.06
CA SER A 144 -18.40 1.62 12.32
C SER A 144 -19.58 1.82 13.28
N LYS A 145 -20.40 0.77 13.47
CA LYS A 145 -21.54 0.80 14.41
C LYS A 145 -21.08 1.11 15.85
N PHE A 146 -19.94 0.60 16.24
CA PHE A 146 -19.32 0.85 17.55
C PHE A 146 -18.98 2.34 17.74
N GLY A 147 -18.46 2.98 16.69
CA GLY A 147 -18.03 4.38 16.77
C GLY A 147 -19.13 5.43 16.62
N GLN A 148 -20.32 5.06 16.13
CA GLN A 148 -21.37 6.01 15.78
C GLN A 148 -21.90 6.82 16.96
N ARG A 149 -21.90 6.26 18.17
CA ARG A 149 -22.30 6.96 19.40
C ARG A 149 -21.14 7.64 20.12
N GLY A 150 -19.92 7.40 19.66
CA GLY A 150 -18.69 7.81 20.30
C GLY A 150 -18.22 6.79 21.34
N TYR A 151 -16.90 6.74 21.52
CA TYR A 151 -16.23 5.89 22.49
C TYR A 151 -15.15 6.68 23.23
N LYS A 152 -14.74 6.16 24.38
CA LYS A 152 -13.68 6.71 25.20
C LYS A 152 -12.46 5.78 25.17
N LEU A 153 -11.33 6.31 24.73
CA LEU A 153 -10.03 5.65 24.87
C LEU A 153 -9.37 6.09 26.18
N ILE A 154 -9.04 5.12 27.02
CA ILE A 154 -8.33 5.31 28.29
C ILE A 154 -6.90 4.82 28.10
N ILE A 155 -5.95 5.74 28.26
CA ILE A 155 -4.52 5.48 28.12
C ILE A 155 -3.92 5.36 29.53
N PRO A 156 -3.25 4.25 29.87
CA PRO A 156 -2.63 4.07 31.17
C PRO A 156 -1.40 4.99 31.33
N PRO A 157 -1.07 5.42 32.56
CA PRO A 157 0.14 6.18 32.83
C PRO A 157 1.41 5.33 32.65
N GLU A 158 2.46 5.95 32.10
CA GLU A 158 3.74 5.30 31.78
C GLU A 158 4.47 4.77 33.04
N GLU A 159 4.36 5.49 34.16
CA GLU A 159 4.91 5.07 35.46
C GLU A 159 3.81 4.47 36.35
N SER A 160 3.47 3.20 36.12
CA SER A 160 2.45 2.52 36.91
C SER A 160 2.99 2.15 38.30
N LYS A 161 2.72 2.97 39.33
CA LYS A 161 2.96 2.60 40.72
C LYS A 161 1.94 1.56 41.19
N LEU A 162 2.30 0.29 41.08
CA LEU A 162 1.84 -0.89 41.84
C LEU A 162 0.34 -1.24 41.92
N PHE A 163 -0.63 -0.35 41.66
CA PHE A 163 -2.05 -0.63 41.87
C PHE A 163 -3.03 0.04 40.87
N GLU A 164 -2.56 0.75 39.84
CA GLU A 164 -3.45 1.43 38.89
C GLU A 164 -3.27 0.91 37.46
N GLN A 165 -4.40 0.47 36.90
CA GLN A 165 -4.74 0.21 35.49
C GLN A 165 -3.56 0.29 34.51
N SER A 166 -2.91 -0.85 34.26
CA SER A 166 -1.78 -0.96 33.32
C SER A 166 -2.19 -1.32 31.89
N MET A 167 -3.48 -1.24 31.56
CA MET A 167 -4.03 -1.67 30.27
C MET A 167 -4.74 -0.52 29.57
N PHE A 168 -4.58 -0.47 28.25
CA PHE A 168 -5.40 0.36 27.38
C PHE A 168 -6.84 -0.13 27.47
N ARG A 169 -7.77 0.83 27.51
CA ARG A 169 -9.19 0.52 27.58
C ARG A 169 -9.99 1.34 26.59
N LEU A 170 -10.99 0.72 25.99
CA LEU A 170 -11.87 1.37 25.05
C LEU A 170 -13.32 1.06 25.43
N GLU A 171 -14.05 2.10 25.81
CA GLU A 171 -15.41 2.01 26.34
C GLU A 171 -16.39 2.67 25.35
N ASP A 172 -17.41 1.92 24.92
CA ASP A 172 -18.52 2.47 24.13
C ASP A 172 -19.52 3.20 25.05
N SER A 173 -20.33 4.06 24.45
CA SER A 173 -21.47 4.74 25.07
C SER A 173 -22.50 3.80 25.69
N ASP A 174 -22.57 2.56 25.22
CA ASP A 174 -23.49 1.53 25.74
C ASP A 174 -22.91 0.78 26.97
N GLY A 175 -21.68 1.10 27.39
CA GLY A 175 -21.03 0.55 28.59
C GLY A 175 -20.21 -0.73 28.37
N GLU A 176 -20.11 -1.19 27.13
CA GLU A 176 -19.19 -2.27 26.74
C GLU A 176 -17.74 -1.75 26.75
N GLY A 177 -16.86 -2.48 27.43
CA GLY A 177 -15.47 -2.10 27.63
C GLY A 177 -14.51 -3.19 27.15
N TYR A 178 -13.54 -2.80 26.34
CA TYR A 178 -12.47 -3.65 25.83
C TYR A 178 -11.15 -3.26 26.48
N GLU A 179 -10.30 -4.22 26.79
CA GLU A 179 -8.98 -3.97 27.39
C GLU A 179 -7.88 -4.80 26.74
N ASN A 180 -6.71 -4.20 26.58
CA ASN A 180 -5.50 -4.89 26.12
C ASN A 180 -4.25 -4.19 26.69
N GLN A 181 -3.14 -4.91 26.74
CA GLN A 181 -1.83 -4.37 27.12
C GLN A 181 -1.26 -3.46 26.03
N GLU A 182 -1.55 -3.74 24.76
CA GLU A 182 -1.11 -2.93 23.63
C GLU A 182 -2.27 -2.22 22.94
N LEU A 183 -2.09 -0.93 22.64
CA LEU A 183 -3.11 -0.12 21.96
C LEU A 183 -3.41 -0.65 20.55
N CYS A 184 -2.37 -1.05 19.80
CA CYS A 184 -2.54 -1.56 18.45
C CYS A 184 -3.42 -2.82 18.44
N ASP A 185 -3.17 -3.75 19.37
CA ASP A 185 -3.91 -5.00 19.44
C ASP A 185 -5.34 -4.78 19.95
N LEU A 186 -5.55 -3.88 20.92
CA LEU A 186 -6.89 -3.45 21.35
C LEU A 186 -7.74 -2.95 20.17
N LEU A 187 -7.17 -2.04 19.38
CA LEU A 187 -7.85 -1.47 18.22
C LEU A 187 -8.07 -2.52 17.14
N TRP A 188 -7.13 -3.43 16.94
CA TRP A 188 -7.27 -4.51 15.97
C TRP A 188 -8.40 -5.48 16.34
N ASP A 189 -8.53 -5.83 17.62
CA ASP A 189 -9.63 -6.67 18.10
C ASP A 189 -10.99 -6.02 17.85
N ILE A 190 -11.14 -4.74 18.19
CA ILE A 190 -12.38 -3.97 17.94
C ILE A 190 -12.64 -3.85 16.44
N PHE A 191 -11.60 -3.58 15.64
CA PHE A 191 -11.71 -3.48 14.20
C PHE A 191 -12.22 -4.79 13.58
N LYS A 192 -11.66 -5.94 13.98
CA LYS A 192 -12.15 -7.25 13.55
C LYS A 192 -13.63 -7.41 13.89
N THR A 193 -14.03 -7.13 15.13
CA THR A 193 -15.41 -7.34 15.56
C THR A 193 -16.41 -6.42 14.86
N TYR A 194 -16.13 -5.13 14.78
CA TYR A 194 -17.13 -4.13 14.39
C TYR A 194 -16.98 -3.58 12.97
N VAL A 195 -15.81 -3.73 12.36
CA VAL A 195 -15.53 -3.29 10.99
C VAL A 195 -15.53 -4.47 10.03
N LEU A 196 -14.79 -5.55 10.35
CA LEU A 196 -14.77 -6.77 9.52
C LEU A 196 -15.95 -7.71 9.80
N GLY A 197 -16.69 -7.50 10.89
CA GLY A 197 -17.87 -8.29 11.23
C GLY A 197 -17.55 -9.67 11.81
N VAL A 198 -16.47 -9.79 12.58
CA VAL A 198 -16.09 -11.02 13.29
C VAL A 198 -16.92 -11.15 14.58
N LEU A 199 -17.87 -12.09 14.59
CA LEU A 199 -18.49 -12.62 15.81
C LEU A 199 -17.79 -13.91 16.23
#